data_AF-A0AAV5I3E5-F1
#
_entry.id   AF-A0AAV5I3E5-F1
#
_cell.length_a   1.000
_cell.length_b   1.000
_cell.length_c   1.000
_cell.angle_alpha   90.00
_cell.angle_beta   90.00
_cell.angle_gamma   90.00
#
_symmetry.space_group_name_H-M   'P 1'
#
loop_
_entity.id
_entity.type
_entity.pdbx_description
1 polymer ?
#
loop_
_entity_poly.entity_id
_entity_poly.type
_entity_poly.pdbx_seq_one_letter_code
_entity_poly.pdbx_strand_id
1 'polypeptide(L)'
;MVPSSKHRSGIEKKSNEPEALCGVELKSAVNLVLLTRQHNELFSQLEAEKEKERMWDQMLAPHGTGWWNKPADQLSQDELNQINSLRESVHNVLQQKLRVRDSNPVETSTSTATTANGNGRLRRQRRRR
;
A
#
# COMPACT_ATOMS: atom_id res chain seq x y z
N MET A 1 9.32 -58.41 52.12
CA MET A 1 9.42 -57.02 52.65
C MET A 1 9.78 -56.11 51.50
N VAL A 2 8.88 -55.22 51.08
CA VAL A 2 9.15 -54.14 50.14
C VAL A 2 8.89 -52.82 50.86
N PRO A 3 9.84 -51.88 50.82
CA PRO A 3 9.43 -50.49 50.70
C PRO A 3 10.41 -49.68 49.85
N SER A 4 10.28 -49.72 48.52
CA SER A 4 11.01 -48.82 47.62
C SER A 4 10.11 -48.26 46.53
N SER A 5 9.01 -47.60 46.93
CA SER A 5 8.09 -46.97 45.96
C SER A 5 7.74 -45.51 46.29
N LYS A 6 8.16 -44.98 47.44
CA LYS A 6 7.75 -43.63 47.89
C LYS A 6 8.73 -42.48 47.60
N HIS A 7 9.96 -42.75 47.18
CA HIS A 7 10.93 -41.70 46.86
C HIS A 7 11.00 -41.32 45.37
N ARG A 8 10.43 -42.13 44.46
CA ARG A 8 10.56 -41.86 43.01
C ARG A 8 9.64 -40.72 42.53
N SER A 9 8.46 -40.56 43.13
CA SER A 9 7.48 -39.54 42.70
C SER A 9 7.82 -38.10 43.13
N GLY A 10 8.79 -37.91 44.03
CA GLY A 10 9.22 -36.59 44.49
C GLY A 10 10.30 -35.95 43.62
N ILE A 11 11.05 -36.75 42.87
CA ILE A 11 12.21 -36.31 42.07
C ILE A 11 11.73 -35.90 40.67
N GLU A 12 10.77 -36.63 40.09
CA GLU A 12 10.23 -36.33 38.76
C GLU A 12 9.35 -35.06 38.73
N LYS A 13 8.82 -34.62 39.89
CA LYS A 13 8.09 -33.33 39.97
C LYS A 13 9.01 -32.11 39.99
N LYS A 14 10.24 -32.24 40.47
CA LYS A 14 11.21 -31.12 40.60
C LYS A 14 11.99 -30.85 39.32
N SER A 15 12.05 -31.80 38.38
CA SER A 15 12.73 -31.61 37.08
C SER A 15 11.88 -30.91 36.03
N ASN A 16 10.55 -30.91 36.16
CA ASN A 16 9.65 -30.32 35.14
C ASN A 16 9.29 -28.85 35.44
N GLU A 17 9.63 -28.33 36.62
CA GLU A 17 9.33 -26.97 37.06
C GLU A 17 10.32 -25.88 36.53
N PRO A 18 11.65 -26.13 36.40
CA PRO A 18 12.57 -25.08 35.91
C PRO A 18 12.48 -24.85 34.39
N GLU A 19 12.04 -25.83 33.60
CA GLU A 19 11.91 -25.69 32.14
C GLU A 19 10.75 -24.75 31.75
N ALA A 20 9.67 -24.73 32.53
CA ALA A 20 8.53 -23.85 32.30
C ALA A 20 8.86 -22.37 32.56
N LEU A 21 9.71 -22.08 33.56
CA LEU A 21 10.12 -20.72 33.91
C LEU A 21 11.04 -20.11 32.84
N CYS A 22 12.02 -20.88 32.35
CA CYS A 22 12.90 -20.46 31.26
C CYS A 22 12.12 -20.17 29.96
N GLY A 23 11.09 -20.98 29.66
CA GLY A 23 10.24 -20.79 28.49
C GLY A 23 9.42 -19.49 28.51
N VAL A 24 8.99 -19.01 29.68
CA VAL A 24 8.25 -17.75 29.82
C VAL A 24 9.17 -16.54 29.66
N GLU A 25 10.37 -16.59 30.26
CA GLU A 25 11.38 -15.54 30.13
C GLU A 25 11.86 -15.40 28.68
N LEU A 26 12.11 -16.51 27.98
CA LEU A 26 12.46 -16.51 26.56
C LEU A 26 11.36 -15.93 25.68
N LYS A 27 10.09 -16.29 25.91
CA LYS A 27 8.95 -15.73 25.16
C LYS A 27 8.82 -14.22 25.37
N SER A 28 8.98 -13.77 26.61
CA SER A 28 8.94 -12.34 26.95
C SER A 28 10.09 -11.58 26.27
N ALA A 29 11.30 -12.14 26.28
CA ALA A 29 12.45 -11.55 25.61
C ALA A 29 12.27 -11.48 24.08
N VAL A 30 11.77 -12.55 23.45
CA VAL A 30 11.49 -12.58 22.00
C VAL A 30 10.42 -11.55 21.64
N ASN A 31 9.35 -11.44 22.43
CA ASN A 31 8.30 -10.44 22.22
C ASN A 31 8.84 -9.01 22.34
N LEU A 32 9.72 -8.75 23.31
CA LEU A 32 10.35 -7.44 23.51
C LEU A 32 11.25 -7.06 22.32
N VAL A 33 12.06 -7.99 21.82
CA VAL A 33 12.91 -7.78 20.64
C VAL A 33 12.05 -7.52 19.39
N LEU A 34 10.98 -8.29 19.20
CA LEU A 34 10.08 -8.10 18.07
C LEU A 34 9.38 -6.74 18.13
N LEU A 35 8.88 -6.36 19.30
CA LEU A 35 8.24 -5.06 19.52
C LEU A 35 9.21 -3.91 19.29
N THR A 36 10.45 -4.04 19.77
CA THR A 36 11.51 -3.05 19.56
C THR A 36 11.83 -2.90 18.08
N ARG A 37 11.88 -4.02 17.35
CA ARG A 37 12.07 -4.01 15.89
C ARG A 37 10.93 -3.29 15.17
N GLN A 38 9.68 -3.58 15.54
CA GLN A 38 8.51 -2.91 14.95
C GLN A 38 8.53 -1.41 15.24
N HIS A 39 8.86 -1.02 16.47
CA HIS A 39 9.01 0.38 16.84
C HIS A 39 10.08 1.07 15.99
N ASN A 40 11.27 0.46 15.87
CA ASN A 40 12.37 1.04 15.10
C ASN A 40 12.05 1.13 13.60
N GLU A 41 11.34 0.15 13.04
CA GLU A 41 10.87 0.17 11.66
C GLU A 41 9.90 1.35 11.42
N LEU A 42 8.86 1.47 12.26
CA LEU A 42 7.90 2.58 12.16
C LEU A 42 8.58 3.94 12.39
N PHE A 43 9.52 4.00 13.32
CA PHE A 43 10.30 5.20 13.58
C PHE A 43 11.17 5.59 12.38
N SER A 44 11.81 4.63 11.72
CA SER A 44 12.59 4.88 10.50
C SER A 44 11.71 5.37 9.35
N GLN A 45 10.50 4.83 9.21
CA GLN A 45 9.55 5.29 8.20
C GLN A 45 9.09 6.72 8.47
N LEU A 46 8.82 7.04 9.74
CA LEU A 46 8.46 8.40 10.16
C LEU A 46 9.58 9.40 9.88
N GLU A 47 10.83 9.06 10.22
CA GLU A 47 11.97 9.95 9.94
C GLU A 47 12.20 10.10 8.42
N ALA A 48 11.99 9.05 7.63
CA ALA A 48 12.06 9.15 6.17
C ALA A 48 10.95 10.05 5.60
N GLU A 49 9.74 10.06 6.17
CA GLU A 49 8.68 10.98 5.78
C GLU A 49 8.98 12.42 6.18
N LYS A 50 9.47 12.65 7.40
CA LYS A 50 9.89 13.99 7.85
C LYS A 50 11.04 14.53 7.00
N GLU A 51 11.96 13.69 6.57
CA GLU A 51 13.06 14.12 5.69
C GLU A 51 12.52 14.49 4.31
N LYS A 52 11.55 13.73 3.77
CA LYS A 52 10.85 14.13 2.54
C LYS A 52 10.15 15.47 2.73
N GLU A 53 9.41 15.65 3.81
CA GLU A 53 8.76 16.92 4.15
C GLU A 53 9.79 18.07 4.19
N ARG A 54 10.92 17.88 4.86
CA ARG A 54 12.02 18.86 4.87
C ARG A 54 12.58 19.16 3.50
N MET A 55 12.74 18.14 2.64
CA MET A 55 13.19 18.35 1.26
C MET A 55 12.18 19.19 0.48
N TRP A 56 10.87 18.92 0.61
CA TRP A 56 9.82 19.72 -0.02
C TRP A 56 9.81 21.14 0.53
N ASP A 57 9.89 21.31 1.85
CA ASP A 57 9.97 22.60 2.51
C ASP A 57 11.20 23.39 2.05
N GLN A 58 12.36 22.75 1.89
CA GLN A 58 13.57 23.41 1.40
C GLN A 58 13.48 23.77 -0.07
N MET A 59 12.84 22.93 -0.89
CA MET A 59 12.59 23.20 -2.31
C MET A 59 11.57 24.33 -2.50
N LEU A 60 10.60 24.43 -1.58
CA LEU A 60 9.53 25.42 -1.62
C LEU A 60 9.87 26.72 -0.87
N ALA A 61 10.80 26.69 0.09
CA ALA A 61 11.30 27.83 0.84
C ALA A 61 11.72 29.03 -0.05
N PRO A 62 12.49 28.84 -1.15
CA PRO A 62 12.83 29.95 -2.04
C PRO A 62 11.62 30.45 -2.86
N HIS A 63 10.55 29.66 -2.96
CA HIS A 63 9.32 30.02 -3.66
C HIS A 63 8.30 30.73 -2.74
N GLY A 64 8.66 30.97 -1.47
CA GLY A 64 7.82 31.55 -0.44
C GLY A 64 6.81 30.55 0.12
N THR A 65 6.20 30.90 1.26
CA THR A 65 5.02 30.21 1.79
C THR A 65 3.97 30.18 0.69
N GLY A 66 3.81 29.02 0.05
CA GLY A 66 2.90 28.86 -1.09
C GLY A 66 1.52 29.39 -0.75
N TRP A 67 0.81 29.92 -1.72
CA TRP A 67 -0.52 30.50 -1.52
C TRP A 67 -1.52 29.55 -0.83
N TRP A 68 -1.25 28.23 -0.83
CA TRP A 68 -2.00 27.22 -0.08
C TRP A 68 -1.79 27.24 1.45
N ASN A 69 -0.76 27.92 1.93
CA ASN A 69 -0.44 28.06 3.36
C ASN A 69 -0.81 29.44 3.93
N LYS A 70 -1.18 30.40 3.08
CA LYS A 70 -1.67 31.71 3.52
C LYS A 70 -3.21 31.67 3.61
N PRO A 71 -3.81 32.15 4.71
CA PRO A 71 -5.27 32.28 4.78
C PRO A 71 -5.76 33.30 3.73
N ALA A 72 -6.97 33.10 3.22
CA ALA A 72 -7.53 33.90 2.13
C ALA A 72 -7.54 35.42 2.43
N ASP A 73 -7.69 35.78 3.71
CA ASP A 73 -7.73 37.18 4.17
C ASP A 73 -6.37 37.89 4.08
N GLN A 74 -5.27 37.15 3.86
CA GLN A 74 -3.91 37.67 3.75
C GLN A 74 -3.36 37.64 2.32
N LEU A 75 -4.14 37.16 1.34
CA LEU A 75 -3.75 37.22 -0.06
C LEU A 75 -4.13 38.59 -0.65
N SER A 76 -3.17 39.22 -1.32
CA SER A 76 -3.46 40.40 -2.13
C SER A 76 -4.35 40.04 -3.34
N GLN A 77 -5.11 41.01 -3.85
CA GLN A 77 -5.97 40.81 -5.02
C GLN A 77 -5.17 40.34 -6.25
N ASP A 78 -3.94 40.82 -6.40
CA ASP A 78 -3.06 40.46 -7.50
C ASP A 78 -2.57 39.00 -7.40
N GLU A 79 -2.19 38.55 -6.19
CA GLU A 79 -1.89 37.13 -5.94
C GLU A 79 -3.12 36.25 -6.24
N LEU A 80 -4.32 36.69 -5.83
CA LEU A 80 -5.57 35.97 -6.07
C LEU A 80 -5.85 35.81 -7.58
N ASN A 81 -5.66 36.88 -8.35
CA ASN A 81 -5.84 36.87 -9.80
C ASN A 81 -4.79 35.99 -10.50
N GLN A 82 -3.56 35.99 -10.01
CA GLN A 82 -2.48 35.14 -10.52
C GLN A 82 -2.79 33.65 -10.28
N ILE A 83 -3.26 33.29 -9.09
CA ILE A 83 -3.68 31.92 -8.76
C ILE A 83 -4.88 31.51 -9.61
N ASN A 84 -5.87 32.40 -9.78
CA ASN A 84 -7.04 32.15 -10.59
C ASN A 84 -6.67 31.85 -12.06
N SER A 85 -5.71 32.63 -12.60
CA SER A 85 -5.17 32.43 -13.95
C SER A 85 -4.42 31.10 -14.08
N LEU A 86 -3.61 30.73 -13.08
CA LEU A 86 -2.91 29.43 -13.07
C LEU A 86 -3.91 28.27 -13.03
N ARG A 87 -4.93 28.36 -12.17
CA ARG A 87 -6.01 27.36 -12.08
C ARG A 87 -6.71 27.17 -13.42
N GLU A 88 -7.06 28.26 -14.09
CA GLU A 88 -7.70 28.23 -15.41
C GLU A 88 -6.79 27.61 -16.46
N SER A 89 -5.49 27.91 -16.44
CA SER A 89 -4.54 27.29 -17.38
C SER A 89 -4.44 25.77 -17.20
N VAL A 90 -4.33 25.30 -15.96
CA VAL A 90 -4.29 23.86 -15.64
C VAL A 90 -5.60 23.19 -16.03
N HIS A 91 -6.73 23.81 -15.68
CA HIS A 91 -8.05 23.31 -16.04
C HIS A 91 -8.21 23.21 -17.57
N ASN A 92 -7.74 24.20 -18.33
CA ASN A 92 -7.79 24.17 -19.79
C ASN A 92 -6.91 23.06 -20.37
N VAL A 93 -5.70 22.85 -19.84
CA VAL A 93 -4.82 21.74 -20.25
C VAL A 93 -5.47 20.38 -19.97
N LEU A 94 -6.08 20.21 -18.79
CA LEU A 94 -6.78 18.98 -18.44
C LEU A 94 -7.99 18.75 -19.34
N GLN A 95 -8.79 19.79 -19.60
CA GLN A 95 -9.91 19.70 -20.53
C GLN A 95 -9.46 19.33 -21.94
N GLN A 96 -8.36 19.90 -22.44
CA GLN A 96 -7.80 19.54 -23.74
C GLN A 96 -7.38 18.06 -23.77
N LYS A 97 -6.68 17.58 -22.75
CA LYS A 97 -6.27 16.17 -22.65
C LYS A 97 -7.45 15.20 -22.61
N LEU A 98 -8.53 15.57 -21.91
CA LEU A 98 -9.75 14.77 -21.85
C LEU A 98 -10.49 14.78 -23.19
N ARG A 99 -10.65 15.95 -23.83
CA ARG A 99 -11.30 16.06 -25.15
C ARG A 99 -10.54 15.28 -26.25
N VAL A 100 -9.22 15.26 -26.23
CA VAL A 100 -8.40 14.46 -27.16
C VAL A 100 -8.61 12.96 -26.95
N ARG A 101 -8.83 12.54 -25.69
CA ARG A 101 -9.09 11.13 -25.36
C ARG A 101 -10.46 10.65 -25.86
N ASP A 102 -11.47 11.52 -25.83
CA ASP A 102 -12.82 11.23 -26.34
C ASP A 102 -12.92 11.31 -27.88
N SER A 103 -12.00 12.05 -28.51
CA SER A 103 -11.97 12.25 -29.98
C SER A 103 -11.14 11.21 -30.73
N ASN A 104 -10.39 10.36 -30.03
CA ASN A 104 -9.77 9.18 -30.63
C ASN A 104 -10.76 8.01 -30.50
N PRO A 105 -11.46 7.58 -31.57
CA PRO A 105 -12.09 6.27 -31.57
C PRO A 105 -10.96 5.27 -31.44
N VAL A 106 -10.79 4.75 -30.23
CA VAL A 106 -9.88 3.65 -29.99
C VAL A 106 -10.46 2.47 -30.76
N GLU A 107 -9.92 2.22 -31.95
CA GLU A 107 -9.98 0.89 -32.56
C GLU A 107 -9.21 -0.04 -31.63
N THR A 108 -9.89 -0.40 -30.54
CA THR A 108 -9.48 -1.47 -29.67
C THR A 108 -9.73 -2.72 -30.48
N SER A 109 -8.76 -3.10 -31.31
CA SER A 109 -8.58 -4.47 -31.74
C SER A 109 -8.35 -5.30 -30.48
N THR A 110 -9.44 -5.56 -29.78
CA THR A 110 -9.50 -6.55 -28.73
C THR A 110 -9.53 -7.88 -29.45
N SER A 111 -8.37 -8.52 -29.55
CA SER A 111 -8.29 -9.92 -29.92
C SER A 111 -8.98 -10.75 -28.84
N THR A 112 -10.30 -10.84 -28.88
CA THR A 112 -11.03 -11.91 -28.19
C THR A 112 -10.85 -13.16 -29.03
N ALA A 113 -9.97 -14.05 -28.59
CA ALA A 113 -9.95 -15.44 -29.01
C ALA A 113 -11.32 -16.05 -28.68
N THR A 114 -12.24 -16.01 -29.64
CA THR A 114 -13.51 -16.73 -29.55
C THR A 114 -13.25 -18.11 -30.14
N THR A 115 -13.16 -19.11 -29.27
CA THR A 115 -13.17 -20.51 -29.65
C THR A 115 -14.48 -20.80 -30.40
N ALA A 116 -14.40 -20.76 -31.73
CA ALA A 116 -15.47 -21.19 -32.61
C ALA A 116 -15.30 -22.68 -32.88
N ASN A 117 -16.10 -23.53 -32.21
CA ASN A 117 -16.61 -24.72 -32.88
C ASN A 117 -17.93 -25.19 -32.27
N GLY A 118 -19.00 -24.46 -32.62
CA GLY A 118 -20.37 -24.88 -32.43
C GLY A 118 -20.78 -25.85 -33.54
N ASN A 119 -21.20 -27.03 -33.13
CA ASN A 119 -21.82 -28.06 -33.94
C ASN A 119 -23.02 -27.53 -34.75
N GLY A 120 -23.12 -28.00 -35.99
CA GLY A 120 -24.41 -28.33 -36.60
C GLY A 120 -25.05 -27.26 -37.49
N ARG A 121 -24.83 -27.35 -38.80
CA ARG A 121 -25.94 -27.12 -39.74
C ARG A 121 -25.79 -27.94 -41.02
N LEU A 122 -26.62 -28.99 -41.05
CA LEU A 122 -26.99 -29.83 -42.18
C LEU A 122 -27.18 -29.01 -43.48
N ARG A 123 -26.43 -29.33 -44.52
CA ARG A 123 -26.88 -29.16 -45.91
C ARG A 123 -26.70 -30.47 -46.66
N ARG A 124 -27.78 -31.26 -46.63
CA ARG A 124 -28.08 -32.25 -47.67
C ARG A 124 -28.21 -31.50 -49.00
N GLN A 125 -27.50 -31.93 -50.04
CA GLN A 125 -28.11 -32.58 -51.20
C GLN A 125 -27.11 -32.79 -52.35
N ARG A 126 -27.04 -34.08 -52.73
CA ARG A 126 -27.07 -34.64 -54.09
C ARG A 126 -25.84 -34.45 -54.99
N ARG A 127 -25.08 -35.53 -55.23
CA ARG A 127 -25.32 -36.64 -56.19
C ARG A 127 -24.96 -36.27 -57.64
N ARG A 128 -24.04 -37.08 -58.18
CA ARG A 128 -23.83 -37.44 -59.60
C ARG A 128 -23.09 -36.35 -60.39
N ARG A 129 -22.04 -36.66 -61.14
CA ARG A 129 -21.59 -37.91 -61.77
C ARG A 129 -20.10 -37.80 -62.03
#